data_AF-A0A973N6N1-F1
#
_entry.id   AF-A0A973N6N1-F1
#
_cell.length_a   1.000
_cell.length_b   1.000
_cell.length_c   1.000
_cell.angle_alpha   90.00
_cell.angle_beta   90.00
_cell.angle_gamma   90.00
#
_symmetry.space_group_name_H-M   'P 1'
#
loop_
_entity.id
_entity.type
_entity.pdbx_description
1 polymer ?
#
loop_
_entity_poly.entity_id
_entity_poly.type
_entity_poly.pdbx_seq_one_letter_code
_entity_poly.pdbx_strand_id
1 'polypeptide(L)'
;MTERLTIDFTPAEGAVVRMIGLVERRGYVVRGLAMNEQANSASLTIDVEPRDPSRRVQVLSQQLGRLVDVTQVSHSTNGTVA
;
A
#
# COMPACT_ATOMS: atom_id res chain seq x y z
N MET A 1 -11.46 3.48 10.04
CA MET A 1 -10.22 2.97 10.70
C MET A 1 -9.12 3.00 9.67
N THR A 2 -8.02 3.67 9.98
CA THR A 2 -6.91 3.84 9.02
C THR A 2 -5.88 2.75 9.22
N GLU A 3 -5.60 2.03 8.14
CA GLU A 3 -4.55 1.03 8.06
C GLU A 3 -3.34 1.63 7.35
N ARG A 4 -2.14 1.27 7.78
CA ARG A 4 -0.90 1.66 7.11
C ARG A 4 -0.33 0.47 6.37
N LEU A 5 -0.04 0.64 5.08
CA LEU A 5 0.70 -0.28 4.24
C LEU A 5 2.11 0.26 4.03
N THR A 6 3.12 -0.59 4.17
CA THR A 6 4.49 -0.28 3.74
C THR A 6 4.88 -1.30 2.69
N ILE A 7 5.26 -0.82 1.50
CA ILE A 7 5.52 -1.64 0.32
C ILE A 7 6.94 -1.36 -0.15
N ASP A 8 7.80 -2.37 -0.05
CA ASP A 8 9.15 -2.31 -0.62
C ASP A 8 9.09 -2.85 -2.06
N PHE A 9 9.76 -2.16 -2.98
CA PHE A 9 9.71 -2.48 -4.40
C PHE A 9 10.98 -2.04 -5.15
N THR A 10 11.22 -2.66 -6.30
CA THR A 10 12.24 -2.23 -7.25
C THR A 10 11.68 -1.08 -8.10
N PRO A 11 12.36 0.08 -8.19
CA PRO A 11 11.92 1.17 -9.05
C PRO A 11 11.81 0.71 -10.51
N ALA A 12 10.62 0.88 -11.09
CA ALA A 12 10.32 0.54 -12.48
C ALA A 12 9.25 1.48 -13.03
N GLU A 13 9.22 1.63 -14.36
CA GLU A 13 8.22 2.45 -15.03
C GLU A 13 6.80 2.06 -14.60
N GLY A 14 6.06 3.02 -14.07
CA GLY A 14 4.68 2.84 -13.64
C GLY A 14 4.47 2.01 -12.37
N ALA A 15 5.51 1.61 -11.64
CA ALA A 15 5.38 0.80 -10.42
C ALA A 15 4.45 1.47 -9.39
N VAL A 16 4.68 2.76 -9.11
CA VAL A 16 3.86 3.57 -8.19
C VAL A 16 2.41 3.68 -8.67
N VAL A 17 2.20 3.96 -9.96
CA VAL A 17 0.86 4.09 -10.55
C VAL A 17 0.10 2.76 -10.46
N ARG A 18 0.76 1.62 -10.71
CA ARG A 18 0.17 0.28 -10.56
C ARG A 18 -0.25 0.01 -9.12
N MET A 19 0.61 0.32 -8.15
CA MET A 19 0.32 0.12 -6.73
C MET A 19 -0.86 0.98 -6.26
N ILE A 20 -0.83 2.29 -6.53
CA ILE A 20 -1.93 3.21 -6.16
C ILE A 20 -3.23 2.80 -6.86
N GLY A 21 -3.15 2.50 -8.17
CA GLY A 21 -4.30 2.06 -8.95
C GLY A 21 -4.91 0.76 -8.42
N LEU A 22 -4.09 -0.18 -7.96
CA LEU A 22 -4.58 -1.41 -7.32
C LEU A 22 -5.31 -1.10 -6.01
N VAL A 23 -4.74 -0.25 -5.14
CA VAL A 23 -5.36 0.15 -3.87
C VAL A 23 -6.75 0.77 -4.10
N GLU A 24 -6.83 1.78 -4.97
CA GLU A 24 -8.10 2.48 -5.22
C GLU A 24 -9.15 1.57 -5.85
N ARG A 25 -8.77 0.75 -6.83
CA ARG A 25 -9.67 -0.22 -7.49
C ARG A 25 -10.20 -1.31 -6.55
N ARG A 26 -9.55 -1.55 -5.40
CA ARG A 26 -10.04 -2.49 -4.37
C ARG A 26 -10.97 -1.84 -3.35
N GLY A 27 -11.35 -0.59 -3.57
CA GLY A 27 -12.31 0.12 -2.74
C GLY A 27 -11.70 0.64 -1.45
N TYR A 28 -10.43 1.03 -1.49
CA TYR A 28 -9.78 1.78 -0.42
C TYR A 28 -9.68 3.25 -0.81
N VAL A 29 -9.79 4.13 0.18
CA VAL A 29 -9.48 5.55 0.05
C VAL A 29 -8.05 5.76 0.51
N VAL A 30 -7.23 6.39 -0.31
CA VAL A 30 -5.88 6.80 0.09
C VAL A 30 -5.98 8.07 0.93
N ARG A 31 -5.43 8.02 2.15
CA ARG A 31 -5.44 9.14 3.12
C ARG A 31 -4.09 9.84 3.20
N GLY A 32 -3.01 9.12 2.93
CA GLY A 32 -1.65 9.64 2.97
C GLY A 32 -0.71 8.77 2.17
N LEU A 33 0.33 9.39 1.61
CA LEU A 33 1.38 8.74 0.84
C LEU A 33 2.72 9.34 1.23
N ALA A 34 3.70 8.49 1.46
CA ALA A 34 5.10 8.86 1.59
C ALA A 34 5.95 7.84 0.83
N MET A 35 6.95 8.31 0.09
CA MET A 35 7.87 7.45 -0.64
C MET A 35 9.30 7.79 -0.23
N ASN A 36 10.09 6.75 0.01
CA ASN A 36 11.52 6.85 0.20
C ASN A 36 12.19 6.03 -0.90
N GLU A 37 13.07 6.66 -1.67
CA GLU A 37 13.76 6.03 -2.79
C GLU A 37 15.28 6.04 -2.55
N GLN A 38 15.90 4.91 -2.86
CA GLN A 38 17.33 4.67 -2.86
C GLN A 38 17.71 4.14 -4.24
N ALA A 39 19.02 4.10 -4.54
CA ALA A 39 19.52 3.84 -5.90
C ALA A 39 18.90 2.61 -6.60
N ASN A 40 18.62 1.53 -5.86
CA ASN A 40 18.09 0.27 -6.41
C ASN A 40 16.83 -0.24 -5.69
N SER A 41 16.27 0.54 -4.77
CA SER A 41 15.14 0.11 -3.94
C SER A 41 14.31 1.31 -3.52
N ALA A 42 13.01 1.12 -3.45
CA ALA A 42 12.08 2.12 -2.96
C ALA A 42 11.11 1.51 -1.95
N SER A 43 10.62 2.35 -1.05
CA SER A 43 9.59 2.01 -0.08
C SER A 43 8.45 3.03 -0.18
N LEU A 44 7.23 2.54 -0.36
CA LEU A 44 6.01 3.33 -0.44
C LEU A 44 5.14 3.04 0.78
N THR A 45 4.93 4.06 1.60
CA THR A 45 3.99 4.03 2.73
C THR A 45 2.66 4.63 2.29
N ILE A 46 1.58 3.88 2.49
CA ILE A 46 0.21 4.28 2.13
C ILE A 46 -0.68 4.14 3.36
N ASP A 47 -1.28 5.24 3.79
CA ASP A 47 -2.37 5.22 4.76
C ASP A 47 -3.69 5.04 4.00
N VAL A 48 -4.44 3.98 4.31
CA VAL A 48 -5.67 3.62 3.60
C VAL A 48 -6.84 3.46 4.56
N GLU A 49 -8.03 3.77 4.07
CA GLU A 49 -9.29 3.49 4.76
C GLU A 49 -10.20 2.67 3.85
N PRO A 50 -10.81 1.57 4.32
CA PRO A 50 -11.76 0.82 3.52
C PRO A 50 -13.03 1.65 3.27
N ARG A 51 -13.53 1.66 2.03
CA ARG A 51 -14.80 2.33 1.69
C ARG A 51 -16.02 1.60 2.27
N ASP A 52 -15.89 0.32 2.60
CA ASP A 52 -16.93 -0.48 3.25
C ASP A 52 -16.31 -1.47 4.26
N PRO A 53 -17.01 -1.83 5.35
CA PRO A 53 -16.51 -2.72 6.40
C PRO A 53 -16.11 -4.14 5.93
N SER A 54 -16.58 -4.61 4.77
CA SER A 54 -16.22 -5.93 4.25
C SER A 54 -14.77 -6.04 3.77
N ARG A 55 -14.10 -4.91 3.54
CA ARG A 55 -12.75 -4.86 2.97
C ARG A 55 -11.68 -5.18 4.01
N ARG A 56 -10.84 -6.17 3.71
CA ARG A 56 -9.78 -6.66 4.59
C ARG A 56 -8.40 -6.29 4.04
N VAL A 57 -7.64 -5.51 4.80
CA VAL A 57 -6.32 -5.01 4.35
C VAL A 57 -5.34 -6.15 4.05
N GLN A 58 -5.50 -7.31 4.69
CA GLN A 58 -4.72 -8.52 4.44
C GLN A 58 -4.89 -9.03 2.99
N VAL A 59 -6.08 -8.89 2.41
CA VAL A 59 -6.33 -9.28 1.02
C VAL A 59 -5.65 -8.31 0.06
N LEU A 60 -5.70 -7.01 0.38
CA LEU A 60 -5.00 -5.98 -0.40
C LEU A 60 -3.48 -6.18 -0.32
N SER A 61 -2.92 -6.45 0.85
CA SER A 61 -1.48 -6.68 1.02
C SER A 61 -0.99 -7.91 0.23
N GLN A 62 -1.76 -9.00 0.24
CA GLN A 62 -1.47 -10.18 -0.58
C GLN A 62 -1.53 -9.89 -2.08
N GLN A 63 -2.43 -9.01 -2.53
CA GLN A 63 -2.53 -8.64 -3.94
C GLN A 63 -1.40 -7.73 -4.39
N LEU A 64 -0.99 -6.78 -3.54
CA LEU A 64 0.19 -5.94 -3.76
C LEU A 64 1.45 -6.80 -3.86
N GLY A 65 1.61 -7.79 -2.98
CA GLY A 65 2.74 -8.73 -3.00
C GLY A 65 2.81 -9.64 -4.24
N ARG A 66 1.80 -9.63 -5.13
CA ARG A 66 1.81 -10.34 -6.41
C ARG A 66 2.26 -9.47 -7.59
N LEU A 67 2.48 -8.17 -7.38
CA LEU A 67 3.01 -7.29 -8.41
C LEU A 67 4.49 -7.62 -8.64
N VAL A 68 4.92 -7.63 -9.91
CA VAL A 68 6.26 -8.07 -10.31
C VAL A 68 7.39 -7.27 -9.65
N ASP A 69 7.17 -5.99 -9.38
CA ASP A 69 8.18 -5.10 -8.82
C ASP A 69 8.20 -5.09 -7.29
N VAL A 70 7.19 -5.67 -6.63
CA VAL A 70 7.04 -5.63 -5.17
C VAL A 70 7.85 -6.75 -4.54
N THR A 71 8.72 -6.38 -3.60
CA THR A 71 9.59 -7.32 -2.88
C THR A 71 9.04 -7.67 -1.50
N GLN A 72 8.36 -6.73 -0.85
CA GLN A 72 7.77 -6.94 0.47
C GLN A 72 6.54 -6.05 0.69
N VAL A 73 5.55 -6.58 1.42
CA VAL A 73 4.41 -5.78 1.89
C VAL A 73 4.17 -6.08 3.37
N SER A 74 4.14 -5.03 4.18
CA SER A 74 3.70 -5.09 5.57
C SER A 74 2.50 -4.18 5.78
N HIS A 75 1.68 -4.51 6.78
CA HIS A 75 0.56 -3.66 7.19
C HIS A 75 0.44 -3.59 8.70
N SER A 76 -0.03 -2.46 9.19
CA SER A 76 -0.30 -2.23 10.60
C SER A 76 -1.54 -1.36 10.75
N THR A 77 -2.41 -1.71 11.69
CA THR A 77 -3.51 -0.83 12.08
C THR A 77 -2.94 0.35 12.85
N ASN A 78 -3.15 1.58 12.36
CA ASN A 78 -2.90 2.76 13.18
C ASN A 78 -4.01 2.81 14.24
N GLY A 79 -3.70 2.38 15.46
CA GLY A 79 -4.57 2.61 16.60
C GLY A 79 -4.69 4.12 16.82
N THR A 80 -5.91 4.65 16.79
CA THR A 80 -6.18 6.00 17.28
C THR A 80 -5.72 6.04 18.74
N VAL A 81 -4.65 6.78 19.03
CA VAL A 81 -4.39 7.24 20.40
C VAL A 81 -5.58 8.10 20.79
N ALA A 82 -6.31 7.64 21.80
CA ALA A 82 -7.49 8.28 22.37
C ALA A 82 -7.16 9.66 22.95
#